data_AF-A0A2E7XL89-F1
#
_entry.id   AF-A0A2E7XL89-F1
#
_cell.length_a   1.000
_cell.length_b   1.000
_cell.length_c   1.000
_cell.angle_alpha   90.00
_cell.angle_beta   90.00
_cell.angle_gamma   90.00
#
_symmetry.space_group_name_H-M   'P 1'
#
loop_
_entity.id
_entity.type
_entity.pdbx_description
1 polymer ?
#
loop_
_entity_poly.entity_id
_entity_poly.type
_entity_poly.pdbx_seq_one_letter_code
_entity_poly.pdbx_strand_id
1 'polypeptide(L)'
;MKPGTAIRTAGHYCLNNLLEGISQQKGSYLLLFEVREQFAVKVGRLGRCQFKSGAYVYSGSAFGPGGLKARVTRHVRLRKKRHWHIDYVRSRMTLRQVLCAVGTREECDWSKRFEESGLQMPVAKFGSSDCQCHSHFFYSPDLQSLMATVRSLDMQKAS
;
A
#
# COMPACT_ATOMS: atom_id res chain seq x y z
N MET A 1 22.18 10.27 16.97
CA MET A 1 20.99 10.99 16.44
C MET A 1 20.40 10.16 15.31
N LYS A 2 19.22 9.56 15.51
CA LYS A 2 18.48 8.86 14.44
C LYS A 2 17.68 9.92 13.66
N PRO A 3 17.71 9.96 12.32
CA PRO A 3 16.84 10.87 11.58
C PRO A 3 15.40 10.43 11.77
N GLY A 4 14.60 11.29 12.39
CA GLY A 4 13.18 11.08 12.65
C GLY A 4 12.39 10.92 11.36
N THR A 5 11.54 9.90 11.33
CA THR A 5 10.58 9.60 10.29
C THR A 5 9.64 10.78 10.07
N ALA A 6 9.81 11.53 8.98
CA ALA A 6 8.91 12.61 8.62
C ALA A 6 7.61 12.03 8.02
N ILE A 7 6.60 11.81 8.87
CA ILE A 7 5.22 11.61 8.44
C ILE A 7 4.66 12.98 8.07
N ARG A 8 4.62 13.31 6.77
CA ARG A 8 3.91 14.52 6.29
C ARG A 8 2.44 14.15 6.07
N THR A 9 1.60 14.42 7.07
CA THR A 9 0.14 14.46 6.93
C THR A 9 -0.32 15.85 6.51
N ALA A 10 -0.96 15.95 5.34
CA ALA A 10 -1.93 16.98 4.94
C ALA A 10 -2.70 16.37 3.76
N GLY A 11 -4.02 16.34 3.73
CA GLY A 11 -4.85 17.49 3.33
C GLY A 11 -5.15 17.36 1.82
N HIS A 12 -6.42 17.27 1.43
CA HIS A 12 -6.94 17.17 0.05
C HIS A 12 -5.97 17.52 -1.09
N TYR A 13 -5.56 16.55 -1.93
CA TYR A 13 -4.74 16.83 -3.11
C TYR A 13 -5.34 16.32 -4.43
N CYS A 14 -5.47 17.25 -5.38
CA CYS A 14 -5.30 16.98 -6.80
C CYS A 14 -3.90 16.37 -7.02
N LEU A 15 -3.82 15.34 -7.88
CA LEU A 15 -2.75 14.36 -8.06
C LEU A 15 -1.34 14.89 -8.44
N ASN A 16 -1.06 16.19 -8.38
CA ASN A 16 0.02 16.78 -9.16
C ASN A 16 1.43 16.69 -8.58
N ASN A 17 1.68 16.16 -7.39
CA ASN A 17 3.00 15.54 -7.13
C ASN A 17 3.11 14.62 -5.89
N LEU A 18 2.38 13.50 -5.88
CA LEU A 18 2.51 12.48 -4.83
C LEU A 18 3.93 11.83 -4.74
N LEU A 19 4.80 12.09 -5.72
CA LEU A 19 6.13 11.53 -5.83
C LEU A 19 7.23 12.45 -5.28
N GLU A 20 6.93 13.72 -5.02
CA GLU A 20 7.88 14.64 -4.40
C GLU A 20 8.24 14.16 -2.99
N GLY A 21 9.55 14.11 -2.70
CA GLY A 21 10.05 13.69 -1.40
C GLY A 21 10.19 12.17 -1.17
N ILE A 22 9.81 11.32 -2.13
CA ILE A 22 10.07 9.87 -1.99
C ILE A 22 11.57 9.59 -2.19
N SER A 23 12.19 8.98 -1.17
CA SER A 23 13.61 8.61 -1.17
C SER A 23 13.97 7.62 -2.28
N GLN A 24 15.16 7.74 -2.85
CA GLN A 24 15.72 6.72 -3.77
C GLN A 24 16.33 5.52 -3.03
N GLN A 25 16.39 5.57 -1.69
CA GLN A 25 16.92 4.49 -0.88
C GLN A 25 15.97 3.30 -0.82
N LYS A 26 16.50 2.15 -0.41
CA LYS A 26 15.72 0.93 -0.17
C LYS A 26 14.80 1.13 1.05
N GLY A 27 13.74 0.32 1.13
CA GLY A 27 12.83 0.33 2.27
C GLY A 27 11.51 -0.35 1.96
N SER A 28 10.53 -0.10 2.83
CA SER A 28 9.14 -0.54 2.68
C SER A 28 8.19 0.64 2.53
N TYR A 29 7.03 0.39 1.94
CA TYR A 29 6.00 1.41 1.71
C TYR A 29 4.59 0.86 1.92
N LEU A 30 3.69 1.77 2.26
CA LEU A 30 2.24 1.54 2.24
C LEU A 30 1.63 2.43 1.15
N LEU A 31 0.71 1.88 0.38
CA LEU A 31 -0.13 2.62 -0.56
C LEU A 31 -1.58 2.56 -0.07
N LEU A 32 -2.16 3.73 0.22
CA LEU A 32 -3.55 3.83 0.65
C LEU A 32 -4.41 4.26 -0.55
N PHE A 33 -5.44 3.47 -0.84
CA PHE A 33 -6.34 3.68 -1.95
C PHE A 33 -7.78 3.88 -1.48
N GLU A 34 -8.55 4.53 -2.33
CA GLU A 34 -9.99 4.64 -2.23
C GLU A 34 -10.64 4.12 -3.52
N VAL A 35 -11.70 3.34 -3.34
CA VAL A 35 -12.57 2.81 -4.40
C VAL A 35 -13.95 3.41 -4.20
N ARG A 36 -14.44 4.17 -5.19
CA ARG A 36 -15.76 4.81 -5.13
C ARG A 36 -16.89 3.85 -5.51
N GLU A 37 -16.63 3.00 -6.49
CA GLU A 37 -17.61 2.05 -7.02
C GLU A 37 -17.02 0.65 -7.01
N GLN A 38 -17.81 -0.32 -6.53
CA GLN A 38 -17.40 -1.71 -6.52
C GLN A 38 -17.09 -2.19 -7.95
N PHE A 39 -16.10 -3.07 -8.08
CA PHE A 39 -15.71 -3.61 -9.37
C PHE A 39 -15.16 -5.03 -9.27
N ALA A 40 -15.18 -5.73 -10.40
CA ALA A 40 -14.54 -7.04 -10.55
C ALA A 40 -13.49 -6.99 -11.66
N VAL A 41 -12.35 -7.65 -11.45
CA VAL A 41 -11.27 -7.73 -12.43
C VAL A 41 -10.51 -9.04 -12.29
N LYS A 42 -9.94 -9.54 -13.40
CA LYS A 42 -9.02 -10.67 -13.36
C LYS A 42 -7.64 -10.20 -12.90
N VAL A 43 -7.12 -10.79 -11.81
CA VAL A 43 -5.82 -10.45 -11.21
C VAL A 43 -4.84 -11.60 -11.43
N GLY A 44 -4.12 -11.58 -12.55
CA GLY A 44 -3.09 -12.58 -12.86
C GLY A 44 -3.57 -14.03 -12.65
N ARG A 45 -2.84 -14.79 -11.84
CA ARG A 45 -3.16 -16.18 -11.45
C ARG A 45 -4.20 -16.29 -10.33
N LEU A 46 -4.53 -15.20 -9.63
CA LEU A 46 -5.57 -15.17 -8.59
C LEU A 46 -7.00 -15.23 -9.17
N GLY A 47 -7.15 -15.20 -10.49
CA GLY A 47 -8.44 -15.32 -11.15
C GLY A 47 -9.28 -14.05 -11.03
N ARG A 48 -10.62 -14.20 -11.04
CA ARG A 48 -11.56 -13.09 -10.99
C ARG A 48 -11.79 -12.69 -9.52
N CYS A 49 -11.45 -11.46 -9.18
CA CYS A 49 -11.59 -10.92 -7.82
C CYS A 49 -12.62 -9.79 -7.79
N GLN A 50 -13.29 -9.60 -6.65
CA GLN A 50 -14.25 -8.53 -6.42
C GLN A 50 -13.72 -7.55 -5.37
N PHE A 51 -13.94 -6.26 -5.60
CA PHE A 51 -13.52 -5.17 -4.73
C PHE A 51 -14.74 -4.29 -4.46
N LYS A 52 -15.04 -4.07 -3.18
CA LYS A 52 -16.14 -3.21 -2.71
C LYS A 52 -15.73 -1.73 -2.80
N SER A 53 -16.71 -0.83 -2.73
CA SER A 53 -16.43 0.57 -2.42
C SER A 53 -15.87 0.69 -1.00
N GLY A 54 -14.87 1.56 -0.80
CA GLY A 54 -14.22 1.76 0.49
C GLY A 54 -12.73 2.02 0.34
N ALA A 55 -11.98 1.78 1.41
CA ALA A 55 -10.56 2.07 1.48
C ALA A 55 -9.70 0.80 1.52
N TYR A 56 -8.50 0.89 0.95
CA TYR A 56 -7.58 -0.24 0.86
C TYR A 56 -6.16 0.18 1.21
N VAL A 57 -5.40 -0.71 1.84
CA VAL A 57 -3.95 -0.55 2.04
C VAL A 57 -3.19 -1.69 1.38
N TYR A 58 -2.12 -1.34 0.68
CA TYR A 58 -1.16 -2.29 0.13
C TYR A 58 0.22 -2.09 0.77
N SER A 59 0.79 -3.15 1.35
CA SER A 59 2.15 -3.18 1.88
C SER A 59 3.13 -3.78 0.86
N GLY A 60 4.32 -3.19 0.74
CA GLY A 60 5.37 -3.76 -0.10
C GLY A 60 6.75 -3.18 0.17
N SER A 61 7.75 -3.72 -0.51
CA SER A 61 9.15 -3.31 -0.37
C SER A 61 9.84 -3.00 -1.69
N ALA A 62 10.92 -2.24 -1.55
CA ALA A 62 11.66 -1.64 -2.63
C ALA A 62 13.17 -1.83 -2.43
N PHE A 63 13.61 -3.08 -2.32
CA PHE A 63 15.03 -3.44 -2.16
C PHE A 63 15.78 -3.64 -3.49
N GLY A 64 15.07 -3.53 -4.62
CA GLY A 64 15.66 -3.56 -5.95
C GLY A 64 16.24 -2.21 -6.40
N PRO A 65 16.75 -2.13 -7.64
CA PRO A 65 17.32 -0.91 -8.20
C PRO A 65 16.35 0.29 -8.14
N GLY A 66 16.88 1.46 -7.76
CA GLY A 66 16.14 2.72 -7.66
C GLY A 66 15.24 2.88 -6.42
N GLY A 67 15.21 1.87 -5.53
CA GLY A 67 14.61 1.95 -4.21
C GLY A 67 13.13 2.35 -4.20
N LEU A 68 12.73 3.01 -3.10
CA LEU A 68 11.35 3.44 -2.85
C LEU A 68 10.82 4.31 -4.00
N LYS A 69 11.59 5.31 -4.46
CA LYS A 69 11.17 6.22 -5.54
C LYS A 69 10.82 5.45 -6.81
N ALA A 70 11.67 4.52 -7.25
CA ALA A 70 11.39 3.74 -8.45
C ALA A 70 10.16 2.83 -8.29
N ARG A 71 10.05 2.14 -7.14
CA ARG A 71 8.94 1.22 -6.90
C ARG A 71 7.61 1.94 -6.77
N VAL A 72 7.54 3.02 -6.00
CA VAL A 72 6.31 3.81 -5.84
C VAL A 72 5.94 4.50 -7.15
N THR A 73 6.89 5.10 -7.87
CA THR A 73 6.63 5.71 -9.19
C THR A 73 6.00 4.71 -10.15
N ARG A 74 6.53 3.48 -10.15
CA ARG A 74 5.94 2.40 -10.93
C ARG A 74 4.49 2.17 -10.54
N HIS A 75 4.14 2.08 -9.26
CA HIS A 75 2.76 1.86 -8.80
C HIS A 75 1.83 3.04 -9.08
N VAL A 76 2.32 4.28 -8.99
CA VAL A 76 1.55 5.51 -9.30
C VAL A 76 1.10 5.53 -10.75
N ARG A 77 1.98 5.17 -11.69
CA ARG A 77 1.66 5.10 -13.13
C ARG A 77 0.40 4.24 -13.35
N LEU A 78 -0.48 4.62 -14.28
CA LEU A 78 -1.68 3.81 -14.59
C LEU A 78 -1.47 2.93 -15.82
N ARG A 79 -0.90 3.49 -16.88
CA ARG A 79 -0.61 2.76 -18.13
C ARG A 79 0.76 2.10 -18.07
N LYS A 80 0.81 0.79 -17.83
CA LYS A 80 2.06 0.00 -17.80
C LYS A 80 1.79 -1.48 -18.06
N LYS A 81 2.84 -2.25 -18.36
CA LYS A 81 2.77 -3.71 -18.32
C LYS A 81 2.56 -4.17 -16.87
N ARG A 82 1.47 -4.91 -16.64
CA ARG A 82 1.10 -5.42 -15.32
C ARG A 82 2.10 -6.48 -14.88
N HIS A 83 2.68 -6.33 -13.70
CA HIS A 83 3.65 -7.27 -13.15
C HIS A 83 3.22 -7.75 -11.77
N TRP A 84 2.87 -6.84 -10.86
CA TRP A 84 2.35 -7.19 -9.53
C TRP A 84 0.83 -7.18 -9.51
N HIS A 85 0.23 -7.89 -8.56
CA HIS A 85 -1.23 -7.94 -8.41
C HIS A 85 -1.87 -6.55 -8.31
N ILE A 86 -1.21 -5.61 -7.60
CA ILE A 86 -1.70 -4.24 -7.50
C ILE A 86 -1.83 -3.56 -8.88
N ASP A 87 -0.94 -3.84 -9.84
CA ASP A 87 -1.00 -3.26 -11.20
C ASP A 87 -2.30 -3.60 -11.95
N TYR A 88 -2.98 -4.70 -11.60
CA TYR A 88 -4.25 -5.10 -12.21
C TYR A 88 -5.43 -4.25 -11.74
N VAL A 89 -5.36 -3.72 -10.52
CA VAL A 89 -6.47 -2.99 -9.87
C VAL A 89 -6.24 -1.47 -9.86
N ARG A 90 -4.98 -1.01 -10.04
CA ARG A 90 -4.60 0.41 -9.93
C ARG A 90 -5.49 1.38 -10.71
N SER A 91 -5.90 1.06 -11.93
CA SER A 91 -6.72 1.97 -12.75
C SER A 91 -8.15 2.16 -12.26
N ARG A 92 -8.61 1.36 -11.29
CA ARG A 92 -9.93 1.45 -10.64
C ARG A 92 -9.84 2.01 -9.22
N MET A 93 -8.65 2.46 -8.80
CA MET A 93 -8.35 2.89 -7.44
C MET A 93 -7.72 4.28 -7.43
N THR A 94 -8.25 5.17 -6.60
CA THR A 94 -7.66 6.49 -6.36
C THR A 94 -6.59 6.34 -5.29
N LEU A 95 -5.34 6.65 -5.62
CA LEU A 95 -4.26 6.66 -4.62
C LEU A 95 -4.39 7.92 -3.76
N ARG A 96 -4.53 7.74 -2.45
CA ARG A 96 -4.75 8.82 -1.47
C ARG A 96 -3.47 9.20 -0.75
N GLN A 97 -2.66 8.22 -0.37
CA GLN A 97 -1.45 8.44 0.41
C GLN A 97 -0.40 7.38 0.14
N VAL A 98 0.87 7.79 0.26
CA VAL A 98 2.03 6.91 0.30
C VAL A 98 2.76 7.15 1.62
N LEU A 99 3.04 6.08 2.35
CA LEU A 99 3.93 6.10 3.51
C LEU A 99 5.17 5.28 3.18
N CYS A 100 6.32 5.69 3.69
CA CYS A 100 7.60 5.01 3.44
C CYS A 100 8.37 4.85 4.73
N ALA A 101 8.93 3.66 4.94
CA ALA A 101 9.93 3.36 5.95
C ALA A 101 11.26 3.10 5.24
N VAL A 102 12.19 4.05 5.35
CA VAL A 102 13.48 4.00 4.67
C VAL A 102 14.42 3.06 5.41
N GLY A 103 15.12 2.19 4.67
CA GLY A 103 16.14 1.29 5.21
C GLY A 103 15.59 0.03 5.88
N THR A 104 14.29 -0.08 6.11
CA THR A 104 13.68 -1.20 6.82
C THR A 104 12.83 -2.08 5.90
N ARG A 105 12.71 -3.37 6.26
CA ARG A 105 11.87 -4.36 5.55
C ARG A 105 10.69 -4.71 6.44
N GLU A 106 9.59 -3.98 6.23
CA GLU A 106 8.45 -3.96 7.15
C GLU A 106 7.18 -4.58 6.56
N GLU A 107 7.22 -4.97 5.28
CA GLU A 107 6.02 -5.36 4.54
C GLU A 107 5.26 -6.54 5.16
N CYS A 108 5.97 -7.57 5.61
CA CYS A 108 5.37 -8.74 6.25
C CYS A 108 4.86 -8.40 7.66
N ASP A 109 5.64 -7.64 8.43
CA ASP A 109 5.28 -7.23 9.79
C ASP A 109 4.03 -6.34 9.79
N TRP A 110 3.95 -5.38 8.87
CA TRP A 110 2.75 -4.58 8.68
C TRP A 110 1.56 -5.43 8.26
N SER A 111 1.75 -6.39 7.36
CA SER A 111 0.66 -7.27 6.90
C SER A 111 0.09 -8.09 8.05
N LYS A 112 0.95 -8.64 8.91
CA LYS A 112 0.54 -9.37 10.11
C LYS A 112 -0.25 -8.46 11.06
N ARG A 113 0.24 -7.25 11.32
CA ARG A 113 -0.45 -6.29 12.21
C ARG A 113 -1.79 -5.81 11.64
N PHE A 114 -1.91 -5.63 10.33
CA PHE A 114 -3.18 -5.30 9.69
C PHE A 114 -4.19 -6.43 9.84
N GLU A 115 -3.75 -7.68 9.69
CA GLU A 115 -4.58 -8.85 9.96
C GLU A 115 -5.05 -8.89 11.42
N GLU A 116 -4.12 -8.72 12.38
CA GLU A 116 -4.42 -8.67 13.82
C GLU A 116 -5.34 -7.51 14.21
N SER A 117 -5.30 -6.39 13.49
CA SER A 117 -6.20 -5.25 13.71
C SER A 117 -7.64 -5.49 13.21
N GLY A 118 -7.90 -6.61 12.53
CA GLY A 118 -9.21 -6.96 12.00
C GLY A 118 -9.53 -6.35 10.64
N LEU A 119 -8.53 -5.78 9.93
CA LEU A 119 -8.76 -5.37 8.54
C LEU A 119 -9.05 -6.59 7.67
N GLN A 120 -10.01 -6.45 6.76
CA GLN A 120 -10.43 -7.58 5.93
C GLN A 120 -9.43 -7.82 4.80
N MET A 121 -9.23 -9.08 4.43
CA MET A 121 -8.43 -9.46 3.27
C MET A 121 -9.36 -9.75 2.08
N PRO A 122 -9.57 -8.80 1.16
CA PRO A 122 -10.53 -8.98 0.05
C PRO A 122 -10.11 -10.09 -0.91
N VAL A 123 -8.81 -10.39 -0.98
CA VAL A 123 -8.24 -11.41 -1.87
C VAL A 123 -7.08 -12.09 -1.16
N ALA A 124 -7.17 -13.41 -0.99
CA ALA A 124 -6.08 -14.21 -0.45
C ALA A 124 -4.86 -14.20 -1.39
N LYS A 125 -3.67 -14.26 -0.80
CA LYS A 125 -2.35 -14.24 -1.45
C LYS A 125 -2.09 -13.02 -2.36
N PHE A 126 -2.80 -11.91 -2.13
CA PHE A 126 -2.61 -10.70 -2.90
C PHE A 126 -1.30 -10.00 -2.51
N GLY A 127 -0.29 -10.11 -3.37
CA GLY A 127 0.97 -9.38 -3.20
C GLY A 127 1.96 -10.06 -2.26
N SER A 128 1.64 -11.27 -1.81
CA SER A 128 2.46 -12.12 -0.92
C SER A 128 2.92 -13.40 -1.62
N SER A 129 3.23 -13.34 -2.92
CA SER A 129 3.63 -14.53 -3.70
C SER A 129 5.01 -15.07 -3.33
N ASP A 130 5.85 -14.26 -2.69
CA ASP A 130 7.21 -14.56 -2.26
C ASP A 130 7.34 -14.68 -0.73
N CYS A 131 6.23 -14.70 0.01
CA CYS A 131 6.21 -14.86 1.45
C CYS A 131 5.02 -15.70 1.94
N GLN A 132 4.96 -15.95 3.25
CA GLN A 132 3.90 -16.77 3.85
C GLN A 132 2.65 -15.96 4.23
N CYS A 133 2.67 -14.62 4.15
CA CYS A 133 1.53 -13.78 4.53
C CYS A 133 0.25 -14.19 3.79
N HIS A 134 -0.88 -14.10 4.50
CA HIS A 134 -2.19 -14.37 3.91
C HIS A 134 -2.55 -13.37 2.83
N SER A 135 -2.17 -12.10 3.00
CA SER A 135 -2.28 -11.04 1.99
C SER A 135 -1.35 -9.89 2.38
N HIS A 136 -0.92 -9.09 1.40
CA HIS A 136 -0.34 -7.76 1.60
C HIS A 136 -1.35 -6.64 1.25
N PHE A 137 -2.61 -7.02 1.05
CA PHE A 137 -3.68 -6.13 0.61
C PHE A 137 -4.91 -6.29 1.50
N PHE A 138 -5.31 -5.19 2.12
CA PHE A 138 -6.34 -5.16 3.15
C PHE A 138 -7.38 -4.07 2.84
N TYR A 139 -8.57 -4.25 3.42
CA TYR A 139 -9.76 -3.44 3.17
C TYR A 139 -10.36 -2.91 4.48
N SER A 140 -10.89 -1.69 4.42
CA SER A 140 -11.76 -1.07 5.40
C SER A 140 -12.95 -0.41 4.70
N PRO A 141 -14.15 -0.38 5.30
CA PRO A 141 -15.31 0.30 4.72
C PRO A 141 -15.09 1.78 4.38
N ASP A 142 -14.23 2.46 5.14
CA ASP A 142 -13.97 3.88 4.98
C ASP A 142 -12.48 4.25 5.20
N LEU A 143 -12.07 5.38 4.62
CA LEU A 143 -10.69 5.84 4.67
C LEU A 143 -10.26 6.30 6.07
N GLN A 144 -11.20 6.80 6.89
CA GLN A 144 -10.89 7.32 8.21
C GLN A 144 -10.48 6.19 9.16
N SER A 145 -11.25 5.10 9.18
CA SER A 145 -10.96 3.87 9.92
C SER A 145 -9.61 3.28 9.50
N LEU A 146 -9.37 3.16 8.18
CA LEU A 146 -8.09 2.68 7.66
C LEU A 146 -6.90 3.54 8.14
N MET A 147 -7.03 4.87 8.05
CA MET A 147 -5.98 5.79 8.49
C MET A 147 -5.77 5.78 10.01
N ALA A 148 -6.81 5.49 10.79
CA ALA A 148 -6.69 5.32 12.25
C ALA A 148 -5.86 4.07 12.57
N THR A 149 -6.16 2.95 11.92
CA THR A 149 -5.38 1.71 12.04
C THR A 149 -3.93 1.90 11.61
N VAL A 150 -3.68 2.53 10.46
CA VAL A 150 -2.29 2.76 10.01
C VAL A 150 -1.50 3.61 11.02
N ARG A 151 -2.12 4.66 11.58
CA ARG A 151 -1.47 5.50 12.59
C ARG A 151 -1.17 4.77 13.90
N SER A 152 -2.10 3.93 14.39
CA SER A 152 -1.86 3.17 15.62
C SER A 152 -0.69 2.18 15.49
N LEU A 153 -0.50 1.61 14.29
CA LEU A 153 0.59 0.67 14.01
C LEU A 153 1.97 1.35 13.85
N ASP A 154 2.01 2.58 13.32
CA ASP A 154 3.24 3.38 13.24
C ASP A 154 3.68 3.91 14.62
N MET A 155 2.73 4.26 15.50
CA MET A 155 3.03 4.76 16.85
C MET A 155 3.59 3.70 17.81
N GLN A 156 3.43 2.41 17.51
CA GLN A 156 3.92 1.31 18.34
C GLN A 156 5.40 0.96 18.12
N LYS A 157 6.14 1.68 17.26
CA LYS A 157 7.58 1.45 17.01
C LYS A 157 8.53 2.44 17.70
N ALA A 158 8.02 3.30 18.58
CA ALA A 158 8.79 4.35 19.24
C ALA A 158 9.23 4.03 20.68
N SER A 159 9.34 2.74 21.05
CA SER A 159 9.87 2.31 22.35
C SER A 159 11.27 1.70 22.22
#